data_AF-A0A1Z4BRM0-F1
#
_entry.id   AF-A0A1Z4BRM0-F1
#
_cell.length_a   1.000
_cell.length_b   1.000
_cell.length_c   1.000
_cell.angle_alpha   90.00
_cell.angle_beta   90.00
_cell.angle_gamma   90.00
#
_symmetry.space_group_name_H-M   'P 1'
#
loop_
_entity.id
_entity.type
_entity.pdbx_description
1 polymer ?
#
loop_
_entity_poly.entity_id
_entity_poly.type
_entity_poly.pdbx_seq_one_letter_code
_entity_poly.pdbx_strand_id
1 'polypeptide(L)'
;MKRSIILVALLVLNLSFAVAQAKNSRKEYTAVDNHTYKKGETLVFGVPARGTQYENIFINDIITTGDYISMFTGGTIEEKSSDNATKEQLSALGNKATIKHFANGIDNNKLVVLKLDDKKEIRAFFDKALQNGEIKSQAQDFQTTADKIFANATSGQGDGNGKVKSFSPNIDVKILSVVGDKKAQTVTVNLLISHKLVHQKVCLDNSRINAFDYEGNEYYSKAVAVGNAKSGDFSCNTIPTEVPVKSYIVFKQILPSVKGLKFAAARVGFGPADSWSSEFASLELSDLVIDWK
;
A
#
# COMPACT_ATOMS: atom_id res chain seq x y z
N MET A 1 27.84 -39.28 -39.60
CA MET A 1 26.77 -39.87 -38.75
C MET A 1 26.69 -39.33 -37.32
N LYS A 2 27.78 -38.91 -36.65
CA LYS A 2 27.74 -38.39 -35.25
C LYS A 2 27.06 -37.01 -35.04
N ARG A 3 27.05 -36.12 -36.04
CA ARG A 3 26.38 -34.79 -35.94
C ARG A 3 24.85 -34.85 -35.96
N SER A 4 24.27 -35.88 -36.58
CA SER A 4 22.80 -36.07 -36.67
C SER A 4 22.20 -36.48 -35.32
N ILE A 5 22.90 -37.32 -34.55
CA ILE A 5 22.42 -37.84 -33.26
C ILE A 5 22.38 -36.74 -32.19
N ILE A 6 23.34 -35.80 -32.22
CA ILE A 6 23.37 -34.65 -31.29
C ILE A 6 22.23 -33.67 -31.60
N LEU A 7 21.92 -33.43 -32.88
CA LEU A 7 20.79 -32.59 -33.28
C LEU A 7 19.44 -33.18 -32.85
N VAL A 8 19.25 -34.49 -33.03
CA VAL A 8 18.02 -35.17 -32.60
C VAL A 8 17.90 -35.16 -31.07
N ALA A 9 18.99 -35.37 -30.34
CA ALA A 9 18.98 -35.31 -28.88
C ALA A 9 18.61 -33.91 -28.34
N LEU A 10 19.14 -32.83 -28.93
CA LEU A 10 18.79 -31.45 -28.57
C LEU A 10 17.35 -31.08 -28.97
N LEU A 11 16.84 -31.58 -30.10
CA LEU A 11 15.44 -31.35 -30.51
C LEU A 11 14.46 -32.07 -29.56
N VAL A 12 14.78 -33.31 -29.16
CA VAL A 12 13.95 -34.12 -28.26
C VAL A 12 13.97 -33.54 -26.84
N LEU A 13 15.11 -33.07 -26.34
CA LEU A 13 15.20 -32.35 -25.05
C LEU A 13 14.32 -31.09 -25.06
N ASN A 14 14.35 -30.30 -26.15
CA ASN A 14 13.53 -29.10 -26.29
C ASN A 14 12.02 -29.40 -26.44
N LEU A 15 11.64 -30.49 -27.11
CA LEU A 15 10.26 -30.94 -27.15
C LEU A 15 9.75 -31.34 -25.75
N SER A 16 10.57 -31.99 -24.93
CA SER A 16 10.19 -32.27 -23.53
C SER A 16 10.05 -31.00 -22.66
N PHE A 17 10.88 -29.97 -22.87
CA PHE A 17 10.70 -28.67 -22.19
C PHE A 17 9.44 -27.93 -22.67
N ALA A 18 9.17 -27.94 -23.98
CA ALA A 18 7.95 -27.36 -24.55
C ALA A 18 6.69 -28.11 -24.11
N VAL A 19 6.73 -29.45 -24.00
CA VAL A 19 5.64 -30.28 -23.49
C VAL A 19 5.46 -30.11 -21.98
N ALA A 20 6.53 -29.89 -21.21
CA ALA A 20 6.46 -29.56 -19.78
C ALA A 20 5.89 -28.14 -19.53
N GLN A 21 6.27 -27.15 -20.34
CA GLN A 21 5.63 -25.82 -20.36
C GLN A 21 4.16 -25.92 -20.78
N ALA A 22 3.83 -26.74 -21.78
CA ALA A 22 2.46 -26.95 -22.24
C ALA A 22 1.60 -27.66 -21.17
N LYS A 23 2.13 -28.65 -20.44
CA LYS A 23 1.43 -29.30 -19.32
C LYS A 23 1.21 -28.35 -18.14
N ASN A 24 2.17 -27.48 -17.82
CA ASN A 24 2.00 -26.47 -16.76
C ASN A 24 1.06 -25.32 -17.16
N SER A 25 0.89 -25.03 -18.47
CA SER A 25 -0.03 -23.99 -18.97
C SER A 25 -1.52 -24.28 -18.76
N ARG A 26 -1.88 -25.52 -18.38
CA ARG A 26 -3.26 -25.94 -18.07
C ARG A 26 -3.60 -25.87 -16.59
N LYS A 27 -2.63 -25.56 -15.71
CA LYS A 27 -2.90 -25.48 -14.28
C LYS A 27 -3.74 -24.24 -14.01
N GLU A 28 -4.96 -24.50 -13.57
CA GLU A 28 -5.79 -23.51 -12.90
C GLU A 28 -5.01 -22.96 -11.70
N TYR A 29 -5.30 -21.72 -11.32
CA TYR A 29 -4.64 -21.07 -10.20
C TYR A 29 -5.67 -20.54 -9.23
N THR A 30 -5.66 -21.07 -8.01
CA THR A 30 -6.39 -20.50 -6.89
C THR A 30 -5.60 -19.32 -6.35
N ALA A 31 -6.15 -18.12 -6.53
CA ALA A 31 -5.49 -16.87 -6.13
C ALA A 31 -5.84 -16.48 -4.68
N VAL A 32 -5.28 -15.36 -4.22
CA VAL A 32 -5.50 -14.80 -2.87
C VAL A 32 -6.93 -14.40 -2.55
N ASP A 33 -7.80 -14.35 -3.55
CA ASP A 33 -9.24 -14.12 -3.39
C ASP A 33 -10.04 -15.42 -3.20
N ASN A 34 -9.35 -16.57 -3.08
CA ASN A 34 -9.90 -17.91 -3.05
C ASN A 34 -10.69 -18.29 -4.32
N HIS A 35 -10.60 -17.51 -5.40
CA HIS A 35 -11.16 -17.87 -6.68
C HIS A 35 -10.14 -18.65 -7.51
N THR A 36 -10.62 -19.65 -8.25
CA THR A 36 -9.77 -20.48 -9.11
C THR A 36 -9.90 -20.05 -10.56
N TYR A 37 -8.85 -19.43 -11.06
CA TYR A 37 -8.76 -18.86 -12.40
C TYR A 37 -8.18 -19.84 -13.41
N LYS A 38 -8.65 -19.76 -14.66
CA LYS A 38 -8.36 -20.74 -15.72
C LYS A 38 -7.90 -20.06 -16.99
N LYS A 39 -7.13 -20.81 -17.79
CA LYS A 39 -6.77 -20.38 -19.15
C LYS A 39 -8.05 -20.11 -19.96
N GLY A 40 -8.05 -19.01 -20.71
CA GLY A 40 -9.18 -18.60 -21.55
C GLY A 40 -10.19 -17.69 -20.82
N GLU A 41 -10.10 -17.56 -19.50
CA GLU A 41 -10.93 -16.60 -18.78
C GLU A 41 -10.47 -15.17 -19.04
N THR A 42 -11.42 -14.24 -18.99
CA THR A 42 -11.16 -12.82 -19.19
C THR A 42 -11.00 -12.14 -17.84
N LEU A 43 -9.88 -11.45 -17.65
CA LEU A 43 -9.66 -10.57 -16.52
C LEU A 43 -10.04 -9.14 -16.89
N VAL A 44 -10.57 -8.41 -15.92
CA VAL A 44 -10.90 -6.99 -16.06
C VAL A 44 -9.90 -6.18 -15.25
N PHE A 45 -9.33 -5.15 -15.88
CA PHE A 45 -8.42 -4.24 -15.21
C PHE A 45 -9.19 -3.23 -14.35
N GLY A 46 -8.65 -2.93 -13.18
CA GLY A 46 -9.19 -1.97 -12.25
C GLY A 46 -8.52 -0.60 -12.37
N VAL A 47 -8.06 -0.05 -11.25
CA VAL A 47 -7.45 1.29 -11.19
C VAL A 47 -5.94 1.17 -10.99
N PRO A 48 -5.11 2.00 -11.65
CA PRO A 48 -3.66 1.97 -11.43
C PRO A 48 -3.28 2.39 -10.00
N ALA A 49 -2.31 1.70 -9.39
CA ALA A 49 -1.84 2.03 -8.04
C ALA A 49 -0.90 3.26 -7.98
N ARG A 50 -0.33 3.70 -9.12
CA ARG A 50 0.63 4.82 -9.20
C ARG A 50 0.19 5.88 -10.21
N GLY A 51 -0.83 6.64 -9.86
CA GLY A 51 -1.34 7.72 -10.71
C GLY A 51 -1.90 7.18 -12.03
N THR A 52 -1.16 7.34 -13.13
CA THR A 52 -1.53 6.80 -14.45
C THR A 52 -0.90 5.44 -14.76
N GLN A 53 0.00 4.93 -13.91
CA GLN A 53 0.73 3.69 -14.12
C GLN A 53 0.30 2.58 -13.14
N TYR A 54 0.24 1.36 -13.65
CA TYR A 54 0.02 0.18 -12.83
C TYR A 54 1.33 -0.28 -12.21
N GLU A 55 1.32 -0.65 -10.93
CA GLU A 55 2.50 -1.13 -10.21
C GLU A 55 2.82 -2.60 -10.50
N ASN A 56 1.78 -3.44 -10.62
CA ASN A 56 1.93 -4.89 -10.72
C ASN A 56 1.57 -5.45 -12.10
N ILE A 57 1.31 -4.58 -13.08
CA ILE A 57 0.98 -4.95 -14.46
C ILE A 57 2.00 -4.32 -15.41
N PHE A 58 2.55 -5.14 -16.29
CA PHE A 58 3.62 -4.80 -17.22
C PHE A 58 3.23 -5.17 -18.65
N ILE A 59 3.73 -4.38 -19.60
CA ILE A 59 3.70 -4.72 -21.03
C ILE A 59 5.11 -5.11 -21.43
N ASN A 60 5.24 -6.32 -21.95
CA ASN A 60 6.52 -6.93 -22.29
C ASN A 60 6.56 -7.25 -23.78
N ASP A 61 7.71 -7.03 -24.41
CA ASP A 61 7.95 -7.58 -25.74
C ASP A 61 8.10 -9.11 -25.66
N ILE A 62 7.48 -9.80 -26.61
CA ILE A 62 7.55 -11.27 -26.71
C ILE A 62 8.91 -11.66 -27.28
N ILE A 63 9.57 -12.62 -26.62
CA ILE A 63 10.74 -13.29 -27.16
C ILE A 63 10.26 -14.39 -28.12
N THR A 64 10.62 -14.26 -29.38
CA THR A 64 10.23 -15.18 -30.46
C THR A 64 11.27 -16.29 -30.65
N THR A 65 10.89 -17.39 -31.31
CA THR A 65 11.85 -18.42 -31.72
C THR A 65 12.94 -17.87 -32.64
N GLY A 66 12.61 -16.87 -33.47
CA GLY A 66 13.58 -16.17 -34.31
C GLY A 66 14.64 -15.42 -33.50
N ASP A 67 14.24 -14.78 -32.39
CA ASP A 67 15.17 -14.14 -31.45
C ASP A 67 16.16 -15.18 -30.90
N TYR A 68 15.68 -16.33 -30.42
CA TYR A 68 16.56 -17.40 -29.96
C TYR A 68 17.52 -17.89 -31.05
N ILE A 69 17.03 -18.13 -32.27
CA ILE A 69 17.87 -18.56 -33.39
C ILE A 69 18.96 -17.52 -33.67
N SER A 70 18.61 -16.23 -33.72
CA SER A 70 19.57 -15.13 -33.93
C SER A 70 20.68 -15.18 -32.88
N MET A 71 20.31 -15.24 -31.60
CA MET A 71 21.22 -15.42 -30.45
C MET A 71 22.16 -16.62 -30.62
N PHE A 72 21.63 -17.78 -31.01
CA PHE A 72 22.42 -19.00 -31.20
C PHE A 72 23.32 -18.95 -32.43
N THR A 73 22.93 -18.21 -33.47
CA THR A 73 23.72 -18.03 -34.71
C THR A 73 24.69 -16.85 -34.65
N GLY A 74 24.77 -16.14 -33.51
CA GLY A 74 25.64 -14.98 -33.33
C GLY A 74 25.13 -13.69 -33.97
N GLY A 75 23.83 -13.62 -34.28
CA GLY A 75 23.15 -12.40 -34.72
C GLY A 75 22.84 -11.47 -33.55
N THR A 76 22.60 -10.20 -33.86
CA THR A 76 22.15 -9.19 -32.90
C THR A 76 20.62 -9.21 -32.76
N ILE A 77 20.12 -8.85 -31.58
CA ILE A 77 18.70 -8.74 -31.27
C ILE A 77 18.46 -7.37 -30.68
N GLU A 78 17.36 -6.73 -31.05
CA GLU A 78 16.90 -5.49 -30.42
C GLU A 78 16.61 -5.72 -28.93
N GLU A 79 16.95 -4.72 -28.10
CA GLU A 79 16.70 -4.75 -26.66
C GLU A 79 15.19 -4.83 -26.41
N LYS A 80 14.77 -5.88 -25.70
CA LYS A 80 13.35 -6.12 -25.39
C LYS A 80 12.94 -5.30 -24.18
N SER A 81 11.84 -4.58 -24.30
CA SER A 81 11.31 -3.71 -23.24
C SER A 81 10.38 -4.45 -22.28
N SER A 82 10.32 -3.95 -21.05
CA SER A 82 9.39 -4.40 -20.01
C SER A 82 9.02 -3.21 -19.14
N ASP A 83 7.90 -2.57 -19.45
CA ASP A 83 7.47 -1.34 -18.78
C ASP A 83 6.18 -1.56 -18.00
N ASN A 84 5.99 -0.77 -16.94
CA ASN A 84 4.71 -0.68 -16.25
C ASN A 84 3.62 -0.25 -17.25
N ALA A 85 2.50 -0.97 -17.24
CA ALA A 85 1.36 -0.61 -18.08
C ALA A 85 0.81 0.76 -17.65
N THR A 86 0.31 1.54 -18.60
CA THR A 86 -0.43 2.77 -18.30
C THR A 86 -1.94 2.58 -18.42
N LYS A 87 -2.70 3.47 -17.79
CA LYS A 87 -4.16 3.51 -17.88
C LYS A 87 -4.63 3.63 -19.33
N GLU A 88 -3.97 4.46 -20.12
CA GLU A 88 -4.30 4.70 -21.52
C GLU A 88 -4.12 3.43 -22.35
N GLN A 89 -3.01 2.72 -22.13
CA GLN A 89 -2.72 1.46 -22.82
C GLN A 89 -3.77 0.38 -22.52
N LEU A 90 -4.13 0.17 -21.24
CA LEU A 90 -5.13 -0.84 -20.88
C LEU A 90 -6.56 -0.41 -21.28
N SER A 91 -6.85 0.89 -21.29
CA SER A 91 -8.14 1.42 -21.75
C SER A 91 -8.36 1.20 -23.24
N ALA A 92 -7.29 1.34 -24.05
CA ALA A 92 -7.34 1.03 -25.48
C ALA A 92 -7.69 -0.45 -25.77
N LEU A 93 -7.49 -1.34 -24.79
CA LEU A 93 -7.86 -2.75 -24.85
C LEU A 93 -9.26 -3.05 -24.32
N GLY A 94 -10.06 -2.02 -24.03
CA GLY A 94 -11.37 -2.16 -23.39
C GLY A 94 -11.29 -2.61 -21.92
N ASN A 95 -10.17 -2.33 -21.25
CA ASN A 95 -9.91 -2.66 -19.84
C ASN A 95 -10.07 -4.16 -19.51
N LYS A 96 -9.76 -5.04 -20.45
CA LYS A 96 -9.82 -6.48 -20.23
C LYS A 96 -8.82 -7.23 -21.10
N ALA A 97 -8.40 -8.41 -20.64
CA ALA A 97 -7.56 -9.31 -21.43
C ALA A 97 -7.77 -10.76 -21.02
N THR A 98 -7.49 -11.69 -21.94
CA THR A 98 -7.70 -13.13 -21.74
C THR A 98 -6.45 -13.81 -21.20
N ILE A 99 -6.62 -14.68 -20.20
CA ILE A 99 -5.55 -15.48 -19.62
C ILE A 99 -5.01 -16.46 -20.65
N LYS A 100 -3.74 -16.28 -21.02
CA LYS A 100 -2.99 -17.20 -21.88
C LYS A 100 -2.49 -18.40 -21.08
N HIS A 101 -1.87 -18.14 -19.92
CA HIS A 101 -1.39 -19.14 -18.95
C HIS A 101 -0.90 -18.46 -17.66
N PHE A 102 -0.62 -19.29 -16.64
CA PHE A 102 0.11 -18.89 -15.44
C PHE A 102 1.57 -19.33 -15.51
N ALA A 103 2.47 -18.48 -15.04
CA ALA A 103 3.90 -18.74 -14.94
C ALA A 103 4.37 -18.57 -13.49
N ASN A 104 5.50 -19.20 -13.15
CA ASN A 104 6.17 -18.93 -11.88
C ASN A 104 6.93 -17.60 -12.01
N GLY A 105 6.66 -16.65 -11.13
CA GLY A 105 7.45 -15.44 -10.98
C GLY A 105 8.61 -15.61 -10.01
N ILE A 106 9.25 -14.49 -9.69
CA ILE A 106 10.31 -14.38 -8.69
C ILE A 106 9.67 -14.39 -7.28
N ASP A 107 10.36 -14.97 -6.29
CA ASP A 107 9.95 -15.03 -4.88
C ASP A 107 8.57 -15.68 -4.64
N ASN A 108 8.29 -16.81 -5.30
CA ASN A 108 7.02 -17.55 -5.19
C ASN A 108 5.75 -16.76 -5.60
N ASN A 109 5.88 -15.57 -6.21
CA ASN A 109 4.72 -14.85 -6.74
C ASN A 109 4.28 -15.48 -8.06
N LYS A 110 2.97 -15.74 -8.21
CA LYS A 110 2.43 -16.23 -9.47
C LYS A 110 2.27 -15.09 -10.48
N LEU A 111 2.79 -15.33 -11.68
CA LEU A 111 2.61 -14.45 -12.83
C LEU A 111 1.43 -14.94 -13.65
N VAL A 112 0.53 -14.03 -13.99
CA VAL A 112 -0.46 -14.26 -15.04
C VAL A 112 0.04 -13.63 -16.33
N VAL A 113 -0.03 -14.37 -17.43
CA VAL A 113 0.29 -13.87 -18.77
C VAL A 113 -0.99 -13.74 -19.56
N LEU A 114 -1.27 -12.54 -20.06
CA LEU A 114 -2.49 -12.21 -20.79
C LEU A 114 -2.17 -11.93 -22.26
N LYS A 115 -3.11 -12.30 -23.13
CA LYS A 115 -2.98 -12.05 -24.57
C LYS A 115 -3.16 -10.57 -24.86
N LEU A 116 -2.18 -9.96 -25.53
CA LEU A 116 -2.25 -8.61 -26.08
C LEU A 116 -2.21 -8.68 -27.62
N ASP A 117 -1.05 -9.00 -28.19
CA ASP A 117 -0.90 -9.24 -29.63
C ASP A 117 0.27 -10.23 -29.91
N ASP A 118 0.72 -10.30 -31.16
CA ASP A 118 1.79 -11.22 -31.58
C ASP A 118 3.20 -10.74 -31.23
N LYS A 119 3.36 -9.48 -30.82
CA LYS A 119 4.63 -8.84 -30.49
C LYS A 119 4.77 -8.50 -29.01
N LYS A 120 3.66 -8.27 -28.32
CA LYS A 120 3.62 -7.88 -26.90
C LYS A 120 2.67 -8.75 -26.11
N GLU A 121 2.98 -8.93 -24.83
CA GLU A 121 2.11 -9.58 -23.86
C GLU A 121 2.01 -8.77 -22.58
N ILE A 122 0.89 -8.93 -21.87
CA ILE A 122 0.73 -8.34 -20.55
C ILE A 122 1.13 -9.38 -19.53
N ARG A 123 1.97 -8.98 -18.58
CA ARG A 123 2.36 -9.80 -17.42
C ARG A 123 1.92 -9.10 -16.15
N ALA A 124 1.37 -9.85 -15.21
CA ALA A 124 1.04 -9.28 -13.90
C ALA A 124 1.42 -10.21 -12.76
N PHE A 125 1.91 -9.63 -11.66
CA PHE A 125 2.01 -10.33 -10.38
C PHE A 125 0.61 -10.53 -9.82
N PHE A 126 0.02 -11.70 -10.07
CA PHE A 126 -1.43 -11.84 -10.11
C PHE A 126 -2.09 -11.53 -8.76
N ASP A 127 -1.57 -12.11 -7.68
CA ASP A 127 -2.11 -11.90 -6.34
C ASP A 127 -1.95 -10.45 -5.85
N LYS A 128 -0.82 -9.81 -6.16
CA LYS A 128 -0.58 -8.40 -5.81
C LYS A 128 -1.50 -7.46 -6.58
N ALA A 129 -1.69 -7.74 -7.87
CA ALA A 129 -2.59 -6.97 -8.73
C ALA A 129 -4.05 -7.12 -8.27
N LEU A 130 -4.47 -8.30 -7.83
CA LEU A 130 -5.79 -8.51 -7.19
C LEU A 130 -5.90 -7.73 -5.89
N GLN A 131 -4.94 -7.89 -4.98
CA GLN A 131 -4.92 -7.20 -3.68
C GLN A 131 -4.99 -5.67 -3.83
N ASN A 132 -4.28 -5.09 -4.81
CA ASN A 132 -4.28 -3.64 -5.01
C ASN A 132 -5.46 -3.13 -5.85
N GLY A 133 -6.33 -4.02 -6.34
CA GLY A 133 -7.45 -3.63 -7.20
C GLY A 133 -7.03 -3.21 -8.61
N GLU A 134 -5.81 -3.55 -9.03
CA GLU A 134 -5.31 -3.34 -10.39
C GLU A 134 -5.91 -4.37 -11.37
N ILE A 135 -6.23 -5.57 -10.86
CA ILE A 135 -7.10 -6.55 -11.50
C ILE A 135 -8.33 -6.73 -10.62
N LYS A 136 -9.52 -6.71 -11.22
CA LYS A 136 -10.77 -6.96 -10.49
C LYS A 136 -10.90 -8.44 -10.18
N SER A 137 -11.12 -8.76 -8.90
CA SER A 137 -11.46 -10.12 -8.47
C SER A 137 -12.80 -10.57 -9.07
N GLN A 138 -12.94 -11.88 -9.29
CA GLN A 138 -14.21 -12.51 -9.66
C GLN A 138 -14.97 -13.05 -8.43
N ALA A 139 -14.35 -13.05 -7.25
CA ALA A 139 -15.02 -13.37 -6.00
C ALA A 139 -15.83 -12.15 -5.52
N GLN A 140 -17.12 -12.34 -5.28
CA GLN A 140 -18.07 -11.27 -4.95
C GLN A 140 -17.74 -10.53 -3.65
N ASP A 141 -17.13 -11.22 -2.68
CA ASP A 141 -16.82 -10.68 -1.35
C ASP A 141 -15.33 -10.36 -1.17
N PHE A 142 -14.54 -10.38 -2.24
CA PHE A 142 -13.13 -10.05 -2.14
C PHE A 142 -12.93 -8.56 -1.94
N GLN A 143 -12.31 -8.22 -0.81
CA GLN A 143 -11.93 -6.85 -0.50
C GLN A 143 -10.47 -6.61 -0.89
N THR A 144 -10.25 -5.63 -1.76
CA THR A 144 -8.90 -5.12 -2.04
C THR A 144 -8.30 -4.49 -0.78
N THR A 145 -6.99 -4.24 -0.78
CA THR A 145 -6.31 -3.47 0.25
C THR A 145 -6.99 -2.11 0.45
N ALA A 146 -7.39 -1.46 -0.64
CA ALA A 146 -8.14 -0.21 -0.60
C ALA A 146 -9.52 -0.42 0.04
N ASP A 147 -10.29 -1.44 -0.37
CA ASP A 147 -11.61 -1.72 0.21
C ASP A 147 -11.52 -2.06 1.69
N LYS A 148 -10.48 -2.77 2.13
CA LYS A 148 -10.23 -3.04 3.56
C LYS A 148 -9.93 -1.74 4.32
N ILE A 149 -9.19 -0.81 3.71
CA ILE A 149 -8.94 0.52 4.27
C ILE A 149 -10.25 1.32 4.33
N PHE A 150 -11.07 1.31 3.27
CA PHE A 150 -12.31 2.08 3.18
C PHE A 150 -13.47 1.50 3.98
N ALA A 151 -13.62 0.17 4.04
CA ALA A 151 -14.61 -0.53 4.86
C ALA A 151 -14.33 -0.35 6.36
N ASN A 152 -13.04 -0.33 6.74
CA ASN A 152 -12.64 0.09 8.08
C ASN A 152 -12.97 1.57 8.33
N ALA A 153 -12.93 2.43 7.30
CA ALA A 153 -13.35 3.82 7.39
C ALA A 153 -14.89 4.03 7.40
N THR A 154 -15.70 3.10 6.86
CA THR A 154 -17.17 3.24 6.82
C THR A 154 -17.86 2.77 8.11
N SER A 155 -17.14 2.07 8.98
CA SER A 155 -17.69 1.49 10.22
C SER A 155 -17.59 2.38 11.47
N GLY A 156 -17.29 3.68 11.33
CA GLY A 156 -17.33 4.62 12.45
C GLY A 156 -17.18 6.08 12.03
N GLN A 157 -18.14 6.91 12.42
CA GLN A 157 -18.12 8.37 12.29
C GLN A 157 -16.77 9.00 12.72
N GLY A 158 -16.17 9.79 11.85
CA GLY A 158 -15.04 10.67 12.15
C GLY A 158 -14.20 10.96 10.91
N ASP A 159 -14.19 12.21 10.44
CA ASP A 159 -13.31 12.70 9.36
C ASP A 159 -11.85 12.32 9.60
N GLY A 160 -11.27 11.54 8.68
CA GLY A 160 -9.82 11.49 8.42
C GLY A 160 -8.97 10.58 9.33
N ASN A 161 -8.37 9.55 8.74
CA ASN A 161 -7.21 8.79 9.26
C ASN A 161 -7.27 8.31 10.72
N GLY A 162 -8.45 7.92 11.23
CA GLY A 162 -8.59 7.16 12.49
C GLY A 162 -9.68 7.70 13.41
N LYS A 163 -9.72 7.16 14.63
CA LYS A 163 -10.67 7.54 15.69
C LYS A 163 -9.95 8.36 16.75
N VAL A 164 -10.67 9.31 17.32
CA VAL A 164 -10.18 10.16 18.41
C VAL A 164 -11.08 10.02 19.63
N LYS A 165 -10.47 9.76 20.78
CA LYS A 165 -11.08 9.99 22.09
C LYS A 165 -10.36 11.16 22.73
N SER A 166 -11.07 12.27 22.83
CA SER A 166 -10.55 13.49 23.45
C SER A 166 -10.26 13.27 24.93
N PHE A 167 -9.29 14.02 25.43
CA PHE A 167 -8.91 14.07 26.85
C PHE A 167 -9.93 14.83 27.71
N SER A 168 -10.91 15.51 27.11
CA SER A 168 -12.02 16.17 27.80
C SER A 168 -13.28 16.15 26.94
N PRO A 169 -14.48 15.94 27.52
CA PRO A 169 -15.73 16.00 26.76
C PRO A 169 -16.04 17.40 26.21
N ASN A 170 -15.39 18.45 26.72
CA ASN A 170 -15.62 19.85 26.34
C ASN A 170 -14.58 20.38 25.33
N ILE A 171 -13.63 19.55 24.92
CA ILE A 171 -12.57 19.89 23.98
C ILE A 171 -12.68 18.92 22.80
N ASP A 172 -12.83 19.48 21.60
CA ASP A 172 -12.86 18.72 20.36
C ASP A 172 -11.44 18.55 19.82
N VAL A 173 -11.10 17.33 19.41
CA VAL A 173 -9.80 16.98 18.82
C VAL A 173 -10.06 16.21 17.53
N LYS A 174 -9.48 16.67 16.43
CA LYS A 174 -9.60 16.05 15.11
C LYS A 174 -8.24 15.65 14.57
N ILE A 175 -8.18 14.54 13.84
CA ILE A 175 -7.01 14.17 13.04
C ILE A 175 -7.11 14.91 11.72
N LEU A 176 -6.07 15.67 11.38
CA LEU A 176 -5.95 16.35 10.09
C LEU A 176 -5.28 15.46 9.04
N SER A 177 -4.23 14.75 9.45
CA SER A 177 -3.51 13.81 8.59
C SER A 177 -2.54 12.94 9.39
N VAL A 178 -2.14 11.82 8.80
CA VAL A 178 -1.09 10.93 9.32
C VAL A 178 -0.11 10.68 8.18
N VAL A 179 1.07 11.29 8.25
CA VAL A 179 2.05 11.33 7.14
C VAL A 179 3.34 10.66 7.57
N GLY A 180 3.77 9.67 6.79
CA GLY A 180 5.06 8.99 6.98
C GLY A 180 6.16 9.60 6.11
N ASP A 181 7.36 9.74 6.64
CA ASP A 181 8.59 10.07 5.89
C ASP A 181 9.45 8.81 5.79
N LYS A 182 9.58 8.25 4.57
CA LYS A 182 10.30 7.00 4.37
C LYS A 182 11.80 7.09 4.72
N LYS A 183 12.41 8.25 4.48
CA LYS A 183 13.85 8.47 4.69
C LYS A 183 14.15 8.66 6.18
N ALA A 184 13.34 9.46 6.86
CA ALA A 184 13.49 9.73 8.28
C ALA A 184 12.96 8.59 9.16
N GLN A 185 12.17 7.66 8.60
CA GLN A 185 11.48 6.60 9.34
C GLN A 185 10.63 7.16 10.48
N THR A 186 9.87 8.21 10.16
CA THR A 186 9.00 8.91 11.11
C THR A 186 7.58 8.99 10.60
N VAL A 187 6.62 8.99 11.52
CA VAL A 187 5.20 9.24 11.23
C VAL A 187 4.76 10.48 12.00
N THR A 188 4.19 11.45 11.30
CA THR A 188 3.63 12.67 11.89
C THR A 188 2.11 12.60 11.88
N VAL A 189 1.51 12.62 13.06
CA VAL A 189 0.07 12.78 13.26
C VAL A 189 -0.22 14.25 13.46
N ASN A 190 -0.89 14.88 12.50
CA ASN A 190 -1.33 16.26 12.59
C ASN A 190 -2.74 16.31 13.17
N LEU A 191 -2.95 17.18 14.15
CA LEU A 191 -4.16 17.30 14.94
C LEU A 191 -4.69 18.74 14.89
N LEU A 192 -5.98 18.89 15.14
CA LEU A 192 -6.63 20.17 15.37
C LEU A 192 -7.39 20.11 16.70
N ILE A 193 -7.14 21.06 17.58
CA ILE A 193 -7.77 21.14 18.90
C ILE A 193 -8.63 22.39 18.97
N SER A 194 -9.88 22.28 19.41
CA SER A 194 -10.80 23.42 19.55
C SER A 194 -11.76 23.25 20.73
N HIS A 195 -12.29 24.35 21.27
CA HIS A 195 -13.24 24.33 22.37
C HIS A 195 -14.10 25.60 22.41
N LYS A 196 -15.19 25.56 23.19
CA LYS A 196 -16.04 26.73 23.52
C LYS A 196 -15.82 27.28 24.93
N LEU A 197 -14.93 26.69 25.71
CA LEU A 197 -14.55 27.16 27.05
C LEU A 197 -13.79 28.50 26.99
N VAL A 198 -13.59 29.14 28.15
CA VAL A 198 -12.57 30.20 28.32
C VAL A 198 -11.20 29.69 27.88
N HIS A 199 -10.24 30.57 27.58
CA HIS A 199 -8.91 30.19 27.08
C HIS A 199 -8.32 29.03 27.88
N GLN A 200 -7.94 27.95 27.20
CA GLN A 200 -7.42 26.75 27.86
C GLN A 200 -5.92 26.65 27.65
N LYS A 201 -5.16 26.39 28.71
CA LYS A 201 -3.79 25.93 28.60
C LYS A 201 -3.82 24.43 28.35
N VAL A 202 -3.19 23.97 27.27
CA VAL A 202 -3.09 22.55 26.90
C VAL A 202 -1.61 22.18 26.77
N CYS A 203 -1.22 21.11 27.44
CA CYS A 203 0.15 20.60 27.53
C CYS A 203 0.19 19.12 27.15
N LEU A 204 0.99 18.77 26.15
CA LEU A 204 1.28 17.38 25.83
C LEU A 204 2.54 16.95 26.60
N ASP A 205 2.44 15.86 27.38
CA ASP A 205 3.55 15.28 28.15
C ASP A 205 4.45 14.47 27.22
N ASN A 206 5.61 15.01 26.86
CA ASN A 206 6.51 14.43 25.85
C ASN A 206 7.03 13.05 26.27
N SER A 207 7.09 12.78 27.58
CA SER A 207 7.61 11.53 28.15
C SER A 207 6.60 10.38 28.14
N ARG A 208 5.31 10.68 27.97
CA ARG A 208 4.21 9.71 28.04
C ARG A 208 3.41 9.69 26.74
N ILE A 209 4.13 9.50 25.63
CA ILE A 209 3.55 9.35 24.29
C ILE A 209 4.16 8.14 23.60
N ASN A 210 3.30 7.16 23.33
CA ASN A 210 3.65 5.94 22.61
C ASN A 210 2.55 5.56 21.61
N ALA A 211 2.94 4.81 20.60
CA ALA A 211 2.06 4.21 19.62
C ALA A 211 2.38 2.74 19.43
N PHE A 212 1.37 1.97 19.00
CA PHE A 212 1.46 0.56 18.73
C PHE A 212 0.91 0.31 17.33
N ASP A 213 1.62 -0.47 16.51
CA ASP A 213 1.08 -0.93 15.23
C ASP A 213 0.14 -2.14 15.40
N TYR A 214 -0.30 -2.70 14.27
CA TYR A 214 -1.19 -3.87 14.25
C TYR A 214 -0.50 -5.19 14.61
N GLU A 215 0.84 -5.21 14.64
CA GLU A 215 1.65 -6.35 15.04
C GLU A 215 2.07 -6.27 16.53
N GLY A 216 1.78 -5.14 17.19
CA GLY A 216 2.10 -4.90 18.59
C GLY A 216 3.47 -4.26 18.81
N ASN A 217 4.15 -3.79 17.76
CA ASN A 217 5.41 -3.07 17.90
C ASN A 217 5.17 -1.69 18.53
N GLU A 218 5.93 -1.34 19.55
CA GLU A 218 5.84 -0.04 20.24
C GLU A 218 6.78 1.00 19.62
N TYR A 219 6.29 2.23 19.49
CA TYR A 219 7.02 3.37 18.97
C TYR A 219 6.90 4.57 19.90
N TYR A 220 8.05 5.16 20.24
CA TYR A 220 8.10 6.37 21.05
C TYR A 220 7.98 7.63 20.21
N SER A 221 7.48 8.70 20.83
CA SER A 221 7.53 10.02 20.21
C SER A 221 8.98 10.53 20.06
N LYS A 222 9.17 11.35 19.04
CA LYS A 222 10.39 12.12 18.73
C LYS A 222 10.18 13.60 19.04
N ALA A 223 8.99 14.11 18.74
CA ALA A 223 8.64 15.51 18.91
C ALA A 223 7.13 15.67 18.99
N VAL A 224 6.68 16.71 19.67
CA VAL A 224 5.27 17.08 19.80
C VAL A 224 5.17 18.58 20.04
N ALA A 225 4.09 19.20 19.56
CA ALA A 225 3.83 20.61 19.78
C ALA A 225 2.34 20.91 19.77
N VAL A 226 1.92 21.87 20.59
CA VAL A 226 0.60 22.53 20.53
C VAL A 226 0.81 23.93 19.96
N GLY A 227 0.33 24.21 18.76
CA GLY A 227 0.69 25.42 18.01
C GLY A 227 2.19 25.45 17.70
N ASN A 228 2.84 26.58 17.99
CA ASN A 228 4.29 26.76 17.76
C ASN A 228 5.13 26.61 19.05
N ALA A 229 4.50 26.25 20.18
CA ALA A 229 5.22 26.08 21.42
C ALA A 229 6.03 24.78 21.40
N LYS A 230 7.35 24.90 21.56
CA LYS A 230 8.27 23.78 21.73
C LYS A 230 9.14 24.07 22.96
N SER A 231 9.20 23.17 23.94
CA SER A 231 10.31 23.05 24.90
C SER A 231 9.98 22.11 26.06
N GLY A 232 11.01 21.47 26.62
CA GLY A 232 10.96 20.75 27.90
C GLY A 232 10.23 19.41 27.88
N ASP A 233 9.88 18.94 29.08
CA ASP A 233 9.12 17.70 29.28
C ASP A 233 7.65 17.82 28.83
N PHE A 234 7.15 19.05 28.69
CA PHE A 234 5.78 19.35 28.27
C PHE A 234 5.73 20.40 27.17
N SER A 235 5.12 20.08 26.04
CA SER A 235 4.79 21.06 25.00
C SER A 235 3.45 21.72 25.32
N CYS A 236 3.49 22.92 25.89
CA CYS A 236 2.32 23.68 26.37
C CYS A 236 2.00 24.89 25.51
N ASN A 237 0.72 25.15 25.25
CA ASN A 237 0.27 26.41 24.67
C ASN A 237 -1.14 26.77 25.15
N THR A 238 -1.50 28.04 25.02
CA THR A 238 -2.87 28.50 25.24
C THR A 238 -3.66 28.37 23.94
N ILE A 239 -4.78 27.68 24.01
CA ILE A 239 -5.79 27.59 22.96
C ILE A 239 -6.83 28.67 23.25
N PRO A 240 -6.96 29.70 22.39
CA PRO A 240 -7.99 30.71 22.58
C PRO A 240 -9.39 30.14 22.33
N THR A 241 -10.38 30.74 22.97
CA THR A 241 -11.78 30.37 22.85
C THR A 241 -12.23 30.46 21.39
N GLU A 242 -12.86 29.40 20.88
CA GLU A 242 -13.37 29.31 19.50
C GLU A 242 -12.30 29.47 18.39
N VAL A 243 -11.01 29.42 18.74
CA VAL A 243 -9.91 29.43 17.77
C VAL A 243 -9.28 28.03 17.70
N PRO A 244 -9.51 27.26 16.63
CA PRO A 244 -8.85 25.97 16.46
C PRO A 244 -7.33 26.11 16.33
N VAL A 245 -6.59 25.34 17.13
CA VAL A 245 -5.12 25.35 17.12
C VAL A 245 -4.59 24.02 16.57
N LYS A 246 -3.67 24.11 15.61
CA LYS A 246 -2.98 22.93 15.06
C LYS A 246 -1.97 22.39 16.06
N SER A 247 -1.88 21.07 16.16
CA SER A 247 -0.96 20.34 17.00
C SER A 247 -0.35 19.19 16.20
N TYR A 248 0.78 18.64 16.63
CA TYR A 248 1.33 17.45 15.98
C TYR A 248 2.05 16.55 16.97
N ILE A 249 2.08 15.25 16.66
CA ILE A 249 2.91 14.24 17.33
C ILE A 249 3.73 13.53 16.25
N VAL A 250 5.06 13.47 16.42
CA VAL A 250 5.98 12.74 15.54
C VAL A 250 6.46 11.49 16.26
N PHE A 251 6.22 10.33 15.69
CA PHE A 251 6.80 9.05 16.10
C PHE A 251 8.05 8.73 15.27
N LYS A 252 8.98 7.98 15.84
CA LYS A 252 10.26 7.59 15.20
C LYS A 252 10.41 6.07 15.09
N GLN A 253 11.36 5.66 14.24
CA GLN A 253 11.76 4.27 14.04
C GLN A 253 10.62 3.39 13.48
N ILE A 254 9.71 4.01 12.72
CA ILE A 254 8.64 3.30 12.03
C ILE A 254 9.11 3.05 10.59
N LEU A 255 9.15 1.79 10.18
CA LEU A 255 9.57 1.40 8.83
C LEU A 255 8.44 1.63 7.81
N PRO A 256 8.77 1.94 6.54
CA PRO A 256 7.77 2.10 5.46
C PRO A 256 6.87 0.88 5.19
N SER A 257 7.25 -0.30 5.70
CA SER A 257 6.42 -1.50 5.68
C SER A 257 5.19 -1.38 6.59
N VAL A 258 5.27 -0.62 7.69
CA VAL A 258 4.16 -0.40 8.62
C VAL A 258 3.11 0.49 7.97
N LYS A 259 1.90 -0.05 7.77
CA LYS A 259 0.83 0.65 7.04
C LYS A 259 -0.08 1.51 7.93
N GLY A 260 -0.03 1.29 9.23
CA GLY A 260 -0.86 2.04 10.18
C GLY A 260 -0.45 1.79 11.63
N LEU A 261 -0.95 2.64 12.51
CA LEU A 261 -0.84 2.50 13.96
C LEU A 261 -2.20 2.09 14.51
N LYS A 262 -2.26 0.99 15.26
CA LYS A 262 -3.49 0.50 15.87
C LYS A 262 -3.96 1.44 16.97
N PHE A 263 -3.03 1.91 17.79
CA PHE A 263 -3.31 2.74 18.94
C PHE A 263 -2.18 3.73 19.17
N ALA A 264 -2.49 4.96 19.59
CA ALA A 264 -1.53 5.90 20.13
C ALA A 264 -2.16 6.67 21.29
N ALA A 265 -1.39 6.91 22.34
CA ALA A 265 -1.84 7.64 23.51
C ALA A 265 -0.88 8.76 23.84
N ALA A 266 -1.43 9.88 24.32
CA ALA A 266 -0.66 10.97 24.89
C ALA A 266 -1.32 11.42 26.20
N ARG A 267 -0.54 11.56 27.26
CA ARG A 267 -1.02 12.23 28.47
C ARG A 267 -1.07 13.74 28.22
N VAL A 268 -2.22 14.34 28.53
CA VAL A 268 -2.52 15.75 28.30
C VAL A 268 -2.83 16.42 29.63
N GLY A 269 -2.08 17.46 29.96
CA GLY A 269 -2.43 18.41 31.01
C GLY A 269 -3.29 19.54 30.43
N PHE A 270 -4.43 19.86 31.04
CA PHE A 270 -5.31 20.94 30.55
C PHE A 270 -6.06 21.66 31.66
N GLY A 271 -6.48 22.91 31.38
CA GLY A 271 -7.29 23.72 32.29
C GLY A 271 -7.37 25.18 31.87
N PRO A 272 -8.15 26.02 32.58
CA PRO A 272 -8.22 27.45 32.32
C PRO A 272 -6.83 28.10 32.35
N ALA A 273 -6.54 28.95 31.36
CA ALA A 273 -5.21 29.53 31.17
C ALA A 273 -4.78 30.48 32.31
N ASP A 274 -5.74 31.01 33.05
CA ASP A 274 -5.58 31.89 34.22
C ASP A 274 -5.59 31.14 35.57
N SER A 275 -5.76 29.81 35.55
CA SER A 275 -5.81 29.00 36.77
C SER A 275 -4.50 28.26 37.03
N TRP A 276 -4.26 28.00 38.32
CA TRP A 276 -3.19 27.13 38.80
C TRP A 276 -3.57 25.64 38.82
N SER A 277 -4.86 25.31 38.63
CA SER A 277 -5.35 23.93 38.57
C SER A 277 -5.24 23.36 37.16
N SER A 278 -4.54 22.23 37.01
CA SER A 278 -4.51 21.46 35.77
C SER A 278 -5.02 20.04 36.01
N GLU A 279 -5.89 19.59 35.12
CA GLU A 279 -6.33 18.20 35.04
C GLU A 279 -5.40 17.42 34.10
N PHE A 280 -5.26 16.12 34.35
CA PHE A 280 -4.53 15.23 33.46
C PHE A 280 -5.44 14.11 32.97
N ALA A 281 -5.51 13.95 31.66
CA ALA A 281 -6.24 12.87 31.02
C ALA A 281 -5.50 12.37 29.77
N SER A 282 -6.01 11.32 29.14
CA SER A 282 -5.40 10.72 27.95
C SER A 282 -6.11 11.19 26.69
N LEU A 283 -5.34 11.67 25.72
CA LEU A 283 -5.73 11.68 24.33
C LEU A 283 -5.46 10.29 23.76
N GLU A 284 -6.48 9.63 23.23
CA GLU A 284 -6.31 8.33 22.58
C GLU A 284 -6.70 8.45 21.11
N LEU A 285 -5.82 7.92 20.26
CA LEU A 285 -5.96 7.84 18.83
C LEU A 285 -5.97 6.37 18.44
N SER A 286 -6.83 5.96 17.52
CA SER A 286 -6.93 4.56 17.12
C SER A 286 -7.14 4.40 15.63
N ASP A 287 -6.76 3.25 15.09
CA ASP A 287 -6.96 2.88 13.69
C ASP A 287 -6.37 3.93 12.70
N LEU A 288 -5.15 4.40 13.00
CA LEU A 288 -4.45 5.41 12.20
C LEU A 288 -3.87 4.78 10.92
N VAL A 289 -4.14 5.39 9.76
CA VAL A 289 -3.62 4.95 8.46
C VAL A 289 -2.50 5.88 8.01
N ILE A 290 -1.32 5.34 7.68
CA ILE A 290 -0.14 6.15 7.34
C ILE A 290 -0.06 6.40 5.83
N ASP A 291 -0.06 7.67 5.42
CA ASP A 291 0.26 8.10 4.07
C ASP A 291 1.77 8.34 3.93
N TRP A 292 2.48 7.35 3.40
CA TRP A 292 3.94 7.40 3.25
C TRP A 292 4.36 8.23 2.03
N LYS A 293 5.19 9.25 2.28
CA LYS A 293 5.88 10.04 1.26
C LYS A 293 7.27 9.45 1.00
#